data_AF-A0A941BLM1-F1
#
_entry.id   AF-A0A941BLM1-F1
#
_cell.length_a   1.000
_cell.length_b   1.000
_cell.length_c   1.000
_cell.angle_alpha   90.00
_cell.angle_beta   90.00
_cell.angle_gamma   90.00
#
_symmetry.space_group_name_H-M   'P 1'
#
loop_
_entity.id
_entity.type
_entity.pdbx_description
1 polymer ?
#
loop_
_entity_poly.entity_id
_entity_poly.type
_entity_poly.pdbx_seq_one_letter_code
_entity_poly.pdbx_strand_id
1 'polypeptide(L)'
;MYDLPLLLVAEPLAVRNELSINGFPLSWFATVEAHSGGESSVLGRKLSRYAVLHPYALRPTGNVLRAGLGAAAAASTVDLQVALMRFSPGQPRGTVYPLSELGRLRTTLNEGAAAQQLEMRFDWPGLPAWDWTEAPQIDDTPARRDSLGVAMQGVWDALYRMGSGNASADWLAGARSSMRDFLRASALGGRPAWALDRVVEVATRLQLPGDESPEDFMRRLERPSAGRDTRDDAPAPGRLPQRLPNGQWPPRVGLRYLSAFEGAKLHTLAQGRLARLTDAQGQSLIQFRSHYPDGPRGRADTVRLAVDPLFRLNARQQWELAALYPTSLASIVMTDDWPHQMLDMLPY
;
A
#
# COMPACT_ATOMS: atom_id res chain seq x y z
N MET A 1 2.60 23.71 -2.68
CA MET A 1 2.18 23.48 -1.28
C MET A 1 1.11 22.41 -1.30
N TYR A 2 1.21 21.43 -0.41
CA TYR A 2 0.34 20.26 -0.33
C TYR A 2 -0.19 20.11 1.10
N ASP A 3 -1.43 19.66 1.20
CA ASP A 3 -2.13 19.44 2.46
C ASP A 3 -2.13 17.93 2.75
N LEU A 4 -1.25 17.50 3.66
CA LEU A 4 -1.02 16.09 3.96
C LEU A 4 -1.80 15.65 5.21
N PRO A 5 -2.73 14.70 5.09
CA PRO A 5 -3.41 14.09 6.23
C PRO A 5 -2.49 13.12 6.97
N LEU A 6 -2.35 13.35 8.27
CA LEU A 6 -1.56 12.50 9.15
C LEU A 6 -2.44 11.95 10.27
N LEU A 7 -2.24 10.67 10.58
CA LEU A 7 -2.62 10.10 11.87
C LEU A 7 -1.35 10.00 12.72
N LEU A 8 -1.33 10.71 13.84
CA LEU A 8 -0.25 10.72 14.81
C LEU A 8 -0.62 9.84 16.00
N VAL A 9 0.34 9.09 16.51
CA VAL A 9 0.20 8.26 17.70
C VAL A 9 1.29 8.67 18.69
N ALA A 10 0.89 9.17 19.86
CA ALA A 10 1.84 9.76 20.80
C ALA A 10 2.64 8.71 21.59
N GLU A 11 1.99 7.62 22.02
CA GLU A 11 2.59 6.59 22.87
C GLU A 11 2.58 5.22 22.19
N PRO A 12 3.52 4.31 22.51
CA PRO A 12 3.49 2.95 22.00
C PRO A 12 2.19 2.29 22.43
N LEU A 13 1.35 1.97 21.45
CA LEU A 13 0.11 1.24 21.73
C LEU A 13 0.49 -0.22 22.00
N ALA A 14 0.57 -0.60 23.28
CA ALA A 14 0.87 -1.97 23.73
C ALA A 14 -0.22 -3.01 23.37
N VAL A 15 -1.24 -2.58 22.63
CA VAL A 15 -2.47 -3.33 22.37
C VAL A 15 -2.58 -3.59 20.87
N ARG A 16 -3.00 -4.80 20.50
CA ARG A 16 -3.32 -5.20 19.12
C ARG A 16 -4.48 -4.35 18.60
N ASN A 17 -4.15 -3.16 18.09
CA ASN A 17 -5.16 -2.18 17.74
C ASN A 17 -5.59 -2.34 16.29
N GLU A 18 -6.88 -2.57 16.10
CA GLU A 18 -7.52 -2.42 14.80
C GLU A 18 -7.83 -0.92 14.60
N LEU A 19 -6.88 -0.20 14.02
CA LEU A 19 -7.10 1.18 13.62
C LEU A 19 -7.63 1.22 12.18
N SER A 20 -8.71 1.95 11.96
CA SER A 20 -9.22 2.20 10.61
C SER A 20 -9.78 3.61 10.46
N ILE A 21 -9.72 4.13 9.24
CA ILE A 21 -10.29 5.41 8.86
C ILE A 21 -11.29 5.21 7.73
N ASN A 22 -12.55 5.59 7.96
CA ASN A 22 -13.66 5.26 7.06
C ASN A 22 -13.71 3.78 6.66
N GLY A 23 -13.22 2.86 7.49
CA GLY A 23 -13.14 1.43 7.20
C GLY A 23 -11.90 1.00 6.40
N PHE A 24 -11.00 1.90 6.03
CA PHE A 24 -9.67 1.56 5.51
C PHE A 24 -8.73 1.26 6.69
N PRO A 25 -8.13 0.06 6.78
CA PRO A 25 -7.25 -0.29 7.88
C PRO A 25 -5.95 0.52 7.83
N LEU A 26 -5.42 0.90 8.99
CA LEU A 26 -4.24 1.76 9.04
C LEU A 26 -2.99 1.09 8.45
N SER A 27 -2.93 -0.24 8.53
CA SER A 27 -1.87 -1.08 7.97
C SER A 27 -1.75 -1.02 6.45
N TRP A 28 -2.55 -0.19 5.77
CA TRP A 28 -2.43 0.11 4.34
C TRP A 28 -1.75 1.44 4.04
N PHE A 29 -1.52 2.26 5.04
CA PHE A 29 -0.89 3.55 4.88
C PHE A 29 0.58 3.46 5.26
N ALA A 30 1.40 4.27 4.59
CA ALA A 30 2.80 4.41 4.93
C ALA A 30 2.91 4.91 6.37
N THR A 31 3.44 4.05 7.23
CA THR A 31 3.59 4.31 8.66
C THR A 31 5.07 4.43 8.98
N VAL A 32 5.40 5.46 9.76
CA VAL A 32 6.73 5.70 10.28
C VAL A 32 6.68 5.45 11.77
N GLU A 33 7.49 4.51 12.25
CA GLU A 33 7.77 4.39 13.68
C GLU A 33 8.82 5.44 14.04
N ALA A 34 8.57 6.16 15.13
CA ALA A 34 9.58 7.02 15.70
C ALA A 34 10.53 6.13 16.52
N HIS A 35 11.81 6.16 16.19
CA HIS A 35 12.84 5.47 16.98
C HIS A 35 12.70 5.83 18.45
N SER A 36 12.83 4.81 19.30
CA SER A 36 12.60 4.86 20.75
C SER A 36 13.10 6.17 21.38
N GLY A 37 12.16 7.05 21.75
CA GLY A 37 12.43 8.26 22.53
C GLY A 37 12.71 9.54 21.74
N GLY A 38 12.78 9.49 20.40
CA GLY A 38 13.09 10.64 19.56
C GLY A 38 11.88 11.52 19.24
N GLU A 39 12.05 12.84 19.31
CA GLU A 39 11.13 13.76 18.64
C GLU A 39 11.17 13.52 17.13
N SER A 40 10.00 13.50 16.49
CA SER A 40 9.95 13.47 15.03
C SER A 40 10.61 14.73 14.48
N SER A 41 11.76 14.59 13.81
CA SER A 41 12.53 15.73 13.26
C SER A 41 11.73 16.62 12.30
N VAL A 42 10.67 16.08 11.69
CA VAL A 42 9.80 16.78 10.74
C VAL A 42 8.63 17.47 11.43
N LEU A 43 8.22 16.98 12.61
CA LEU A 43 7.03 17.47 13.32
C LEU A 43 7.37 18.19 14.64
N GLY A 44 8.61 18.12 15.12
CA GLY A 44 9.05 18.72 16.39
C GLY A 44 8.30 18.20 17.61
N ARG A 45 7.83 16.95 17.59
CA ARG A 45 6.98 16.36 18.65
C ARG A 45 7.38 14.93 18.97
N LYS A 46 7.29 14.57 20.25
CA LYS A 46 7.41 13.17 20.70
C LYS A 46 6.20 12.37 20.24
N LEU A 47 6.45 11.34 19.46
CA LEU A 47 5.45 10.42 18.93
C LEU A 47 6.02 9.00 18.99
N SER A 48 5.17 7.98 19.02
CA SER A 48 5.59 6.59 18.82
C SER A 48 5.55 6.22 17.35
N ARG A 49 4.57 6.75 16.60
CA ARG A 49 4.45 6.56 15.17
C ARG A 49 3.55 7.62 14.54
N TYR A 50 3.63 7.74 13.22
CA TYR A 50 2.62 8.45 12.43
C TYR A 50 2.40 7.77 11.08
N ALA A 51 1.22 7.95 10.51
CA ALA A 51 0.85 7.42 9.21
C ALA A 51 0.35 8.52 8.28
N VAL A 52 0.83 8.54 7.05
CA VAL A 52 0.35 9.46 6.00
C VAL A 52 -0.87 8.84 5.34
N LEU A 53 -2.03 9.46 5.52
CA LEU A 53 -3.28 8.95 4.97
C LEU A 53 -3.37 9.29 3.48
N HIS A 54 -3.90 8.37 2.67
CA HIS A 54 -4.17 8.71 1.27
C HIS A 54 -5.48 9.50 1.18
N PRO A 55 -5.54 10.69 0.52
CA PRO A 55 -6.77 11.50 0.49
C PRO A 55 -8.00 10.79 -0.07
N TYR A 56 -7.81 9.76 -0.92
CA TYR A 56 -8.88 8.92 -1.44
C TYR A 56 -9.66 8.15 -0.36
N ALA A 57 -9.04 7.90 0.80
CA ALA A 57 -9.69 7.24 1.94
C ALA A 57 -10.50 8.21 2.80
N LEU A 58 -10.42 9.51 2.52
CA LEU A 58 -11.06 10.59 3.29
C LEU A 58 -12.28 11.14 2.55
N ARG A 59 -13.15 11.82 3.30
CA ARG A 59 -14.32 12.53 2.82
C ARG A 59 -14.21 14.00 3.20
N PRO A 60 -14.93 14.91 2.52
CA PRO A 60 -14.97 16.32 2.92
C PRO A 60 -15.46 16.49 4.36
N THR A 61 -16.49 15.72 4.74
CA THR A 61 -17.09 15.76 6.08
C THR A 61 -17.40 14.37 6.61
N GLY A 62 -17.57 14.30 7.93
CA GLY A 62 -18.04 13.11 8.63
C GLY A 62 -17.08 11.93 8.56
N ASN A 63 -15.77 12.17 8.44
CA ASN A 63 -14.77 11.12 8.54
C ASN A 63 -14.85 10.43 9.90
N VAL A 64 -14.54 9.14 9.92
CA VAL A 64 -14.60 8.34 11.13
C VAL A 64 -13.28 7.61 11.33
N LEU A 65 -12.57 7.92 12.40
CA LEU A 65 -11.46 7.11 12.92
C LEU A 65 -12.03 6.12 13.93
N ARG A 66 -11.78 4.84 13.73
CA ARG A 66 -12.11 3.78 14.69
C ARG A 66 -10.86 3.15 15.23
N ALA A 67 -10.84 2.93 16.53
CA ALA A 67 -9.79 2.21 17.23
C ALA A 67 -10.40 1.06 18.02
N GLY A 68 -10.18 -0.17 17.56
CA GLY A 68 -10.40 -1.37 18.36
C GLY A 68 -9.24 -1.54 19.33
N LEU A 69 -9.52 -1.49 20.62
CA LEU A 69 -8.57 -1.70 21.70
C LEU A 69 -8.84 -3.08 22.29
N GLY A 70 -7.82 -3.96 22.26
CA GLY A 70 -7.82 -5.21 23.02
C GLY A 70 -7.78 -4.99 24.53
N ALA A 71 -7.85 -6.10 25.29
CA ALA A 71 -7.76 -6.03 26.74
C ALA A 71 -6.42 -5.46 27.21
N ALA A 72 -6.46 -4.55 28.18
CA ALA A 72 -5.26 -3.86 28.67
C ALA A 72 -4.53 -4.69 29.73
N ALA A 73 -3.31 -5.11 29.43
CA ALA A 73 -2.44 -5.84 30.37
C ALA A 73 -1.80 -4.92 31.43
N ALA A 74 -1.81 -3.62 31.21
CA ALA A 74 -1.33 -2.59 32.13
C ALA A 74 -2.05 -1.27 31.84
N ALA A 75 -2.02 -0.36 32.82
CA ALA A 75 -2.53 1.00 32.62
C ALA A 75 -1.79 1.69 31.46
N SER A 76 -2.52 2.20 30.49
CA SER A 76 -1.95 2.85 29.30
C SER A 76 -2.83 3.99 28.82
N THR A 77 -2.21 5.03 28.23
CA THR A 77 -2.93 6.10 27.57
C THR A 77 -2.91 5.88 26.07
N VAL A 78 -4.09 5.88 25.47
CA VAL A 78 -4.27 5.91 24.03
C VAL A 78 -4.44 7.36 23.63
N ASP A 79 -3.54 7.88 22.80
CA ASP A 79 -3.60 9.24 22.29
C ASP A 79 -3.36 9.21 20.77
N LEU A 80 -4.47 9.31 20.03
CA LEU A 80 -4.49 9.35 18.57
C LEU A 80 -4.92 10.74 18.13
N GLN A 81 -4.13 11.36 17.27
CA GLN A 81 -4.43 12.68 16.73
C GLN A 81 -4.49 12.62 15.21
N VAL A 82 -5.56 13.12 14.61
CA VAL A 82 -5.61 13.40 13.18
C VAL A 82 -5.25 14.86 12.96
N ALA A 83 -4.27 15.11 12.09
CA ALA A 83 -3.78 16.44 11.81
C ALA A 83 -3.53 16.65 10.32
N LEU A 84 -3.61 17.92 9.92
CA LEU A 84 -3.23 18.40 8.60
C LEU A 84 -1.82 19.01 8.68
N MET A 85 -0.90 18.50 7.86
CA MET A 85 0.43 19.07 7.67
C MET A 85 0.49 19.85 6.37
N ARG A 86 0.84 21.13 6.43
CA ARG A 86 1.10 21.95 5.24
C ARG A 86 2.52 21.73 4.77
N PHE A 87 2.68 20.87 3.78
CA PHE A 87 3.97 20.52 3.21
C PHE A 87 4.30 21.40 2.01
N SER A 88 5.55 21.82 1.89
CA SER A 88 6.09 22.47 0.69
C SER A 88 7.37 21.75 0.27
N PRO A 89 7.46 21.31 -1.01
CA PRO A 89 8.67 20.67 -1.52
C PRO A 89 9.85 21.66 -1.57
N GLY A 90 11.08 21.12 -1.61
CA GLY A 90 12.32 21.90 -1.74
C GLY A 90 12.74 22.68 -0.49
N GLN A 91 12.17 22.37 0.68
CA GLN A 91 12.59 23.00 1.93
C GLN A 91 13.88 22.36 2.48
N PRO A 92 14.69 23.12 3.27
CA PRO A 92 15.89 22.58 3.89
C PRO A 92 15.61 21.38 4.81
N ARG A 93 16.55 20.45 4.89
CA ARG A 93 16.51 19.32 5.84
C ARG A 93 16.40 19.84 7.28
N GLY A 94 15.51 19.23 8.07
CA GLY A 94 15.23 19.66 9.46
C GLY A 94 14.14 20.73 9.58
N THR A 95 13.49 21.13 8.48
CA THR A 95 12.30 21.98 8.53
C THR A 95 11.18 21.27 9.29
N VAL A 96 10.68 21.94 10.34
CA VAL A 96 9.50 21.50 11.08
C VAL A 96 8.26 22.06 10.41
N TYR A 97 7.37 21.18 9.96
CA TYR A 97 6.15 21.60 9.27
C TYR A 97 5.00 21.85 10.28
N PRO A 98 4.22 22.92 10.10
CA PRO A 98 3.11 23.21 10.98
C PRO A 98 2.00 22.18 10.83
N LEU A 99 1.38 21.84 11.97
CA LEU A 99 0.25 20.93 12.07
C LEU A 99 -1.00 21.68 12.50
N SER A 100 -2.13 21.41 11.83
CA SER A 100 -3.46 21.82 12.26
C SER A 100 -4.23 20.59 12.73
N GLU A 101 -4.59 20.53 14.01
CA GLU A 101 -5.37 19.43 14.55
C GLU A 101 -6.79 19.44 13.97
N LEU A 102 -7.25 18.28 13.51
CA LEU A 102 -8.61 18.08 13.02
C LEU A 102 -9.48 17.28 13.98
N GLY A 103 -8.83 16.43 14.78
CA GLY A 103 -9.49 15.66 15.83
C GLY A 103 -8.48 14.93 16.68
N ARG A 104 -8.86 14.65 17.93
CA ARG A 104 -8.06 13.87 18.86
C ARG A 104 -8.92 12.90 19.65
N LEU A 105 -8.48 11.66 19.72
CA LEU A 105 -9.03 10.62 20.56
C LEU A 105 -8.02 10.32 21.66
N ARG A 106 -8.38 10.70 22.90
CA ARG A 106 -7.57 10.41 24.08
C ARG A 106 -8.37 9.65 25.11
N THR A 107 -7.86 8.51 25.55
CA THR A 107 -8.44 7.73 26.64
C THR A 107 -7.36 7.08 27.50
N THR A 108 -7.71 6.77 28.74
CA THR A 108 -6.87 5.98 29.64
C THR A 108 -7.51 4.62 29.84
N LEU A 109 -6.78 3.57 29.53
CA LEU A 109 -7.16 2.19 29.82
C LEU A 109 -6.57 1.80 31.17
N ASN A 110 -7.41 1.30 32.07
CA ASN A 110 -6.94 0.69 33.32
C ASN A 110 -6.51 -0.76 33.06
N GLU A 111 -5.63 -1.29 33.92
CA GLU A 111 -5.29 -2.71 33.91
C GLU A 111 -6.57 -3.57 34.06
N GLY A 112 -6.68 -4.63 33.26
CA GLY A 112 -7.85 -5.51 33.25
C GLY A 112 -9.07 -4.95 32.52
N ALA A 113 -8.97 -3.77 31.89
CA ALA A 113 -10.05 -3.26 31.05
C ALA A 113 -10.36 -4.25 29.92
N ALA A 114 -11.65 -4.56 29.74
CA ALA A 114 -12.13 -5.36 28.62
C ALA A 114 -11.84 -4.67 27.27
N ALA A 115 -11.90 -5.44 26.19
CA ALA A 115 -11.77 -4.89 24.85
C ALA A 115 -12.85 -3.82 24.58
N GLN A 116 -12.47 -2.74 23.91
CA GLN A 116 -13.32 -1.57 23.67
C GLN A 116 -13.16 -1.11 22.23
N GLN A 117 -14.23 -0.53 21.67
CA GLN A 117 -14.16 0.15 20.39
C GLN A 117 -14.38 1.65 20.62
N LEU A 118 -13.41 2.44 20.19
CA LEU A 118 -13.50 3.89 20.23
C LEU A 118 -13.74 4.45 18.83
N GLU A 119 -14.50 5.53 18.77
CA GLU A 119 -14.79 6.25 17.54
C GLU A 119 -14.52 7.75 17.75
N MET A 120 -13.90 8.37 16.76
CA MET A 120 -13.75 9.82 16.66
C MET A 120 -14.17 10.27 15.27
N ARG A 121 -14.90 11.39 15.22
CA ARG A 121 -15.31 12.02 13.97
C ARG A 121 -14.54 13.31 13.73
N PHE A 122 -14.23 13.59 12.47
CA PHE A 122 -13.56 14.83 12.08
C PHE A 122 -13.91 15.19 10.63
N ASP A 123 -13.74 16.47 10.30
CA ASP A 123 -13.94 16.98 8.95
C ASP A 123 -12.60 17.26 8.28
N TRP A 124 -12.58 17.14 6.96
CA TRP A 124 -11.42 17.48 6.15
C TRP A 124 -11.86 18.42 5.02
N PRO A 125 -11.82 19.75 5.26
CA PRO A 125 -12.29 20.71 4.26
C PRO A 125 -11.41 20.67 3.00
N GLY A 126 -12.02 20.90 1.84
CA GLY A 126 -11.29 21.08 0.57
C GLY A 126 -11.00 19.79 -0.21
N LEU A 127 -11.39 18.61 0.28
CA LEU A 127 -11.39 17.40 -0.56
C LEU A 127 -12.59 17.38 -1.51
N PRO A 128 -12.45 16.79 -2.70
CA PRO A 128 -13.59 16.49 -3.55
C PRO A 128 -14.42 15.34 -2.95
N ALA A 129 -15.69 15.27 -3.34
CA ALA A 129 -16.47 14.06 -3.17
C ALA A 129 -15.96 13.00 -4.17
N TRP A 130 -15.61 11.83 -3.67
CA TRP A 130 -15.16 10.71 -4.50
C TRP A 130 -16.35 9.91 -5.00
N ASP A 131 -16.26 9.37 -6.19
CA ASP A 131 -17.32 8.58 -6.83
C ASP A 131 -17.73 7.34 -6.01
N TRP A 132 -16.87 6.85 -5.11
CA TRP A 132 -17.21 5.74 -4.21
C TRP A 132 -18.10 6.15 -3.03
N THR A 133 -18.20 7.44 -2.67
CA THR A 133 -19.05 7.88 -1.55
C THR A 133 -20.53 7.68 -1.85
N GLU A 134 -20.89 7.69 -3.13
CA GLU A 134 -22.26 7.46 -3.61
C GLU A 134 -22.52 6.01 -4.03
N ALA A 135 -21.50 5.14 -4.01
CA ALA A 135 -21.64 3.75 -4.44
C ALA A 135 -22.59 2.97 -3.49
N PRO A 136 -23.45 2.07 -3.99
CA PRO A 136 -24.34 1.26 -3.15
C PRO A 136 -23.57 0.45 -2.10
N GLN A 137 -24.26 0.09 -1.02
CA GLN A 137 -23.76 -0.89 -0.05
C GLN A 137 -23.57 -2.25 -0.73
N ILE A 138 -22.51 -2.94 -0.33
CA ILE A 138 -22.12 -4.24 -0.85
C ILE A 138 -22.47 -5.30 0.19
N ASP A 139 -23.44 -6.14 -0.15
CA ASP A 139 -23.77 -7.32 0.65
C ASP A 139 -22.80 -8.46 0.34
N ASP A 140 -22.31 -9.12 1.39
CA ASP A 140 -21.39 -10.25 1.28
C ASP A 140 -22.16 -11.56 1.05
N THR A 141 -22.51 -11.84 -0.20
CA THR A 141 -23.19 -13.07 -0.63
C THR A 141 -22.31 -13.92 -1.54
N PRO A 142 -22.50 -15.26 -1.61
CA PRO A 142 -21.74 -16.11 -2.52
C PRO A 142 -21.76 -15.62 -3.98
N ALA A 143 -22.93 -15.26 -4.50
CA ALA A 143 -23.06 -14.73 -5.86
C ALA A 143 -22.29 -13.41 -6.08
N ARG A 144 -22.20 -12.56 -5.05
CA ARG A 144 -21.39 -11.33 -5.10
C ARG A 144 -19.90 -11.62 -5.08
N ARG A 145 -19.46 -12.59 -4.27
CA ARG A 145 -18.06 -13.04 -4.25
C ARG A 145 -17.66 -13.63 -5.61
N ASP A 146 -18.49 -14.49 -6.19
CA ASP A 146 -18.22 -15.13 -7.48
C ASP A 146 -18.15 -14.11 -8.62
N SER A 147 -19.13 -13.20 -8.70
CA SER A 147 -19.13 -12.14 -9.71
C SER A 147 -17.96 -11.15 -9.54
N LEU A 148 -17.55 -10.87 -8.30
CA LEU A 148 -16.35 -10.07 -8.02
C LEU A 148 -15.09 -10.83 -8.44
N GLY A 149 -15.05 -12.15 -8.26
CA GLY A 149 -13.98 -13.02 -8.73
C GLY A 149 -13.79 -12.95 -10.24
N VAL A 150 -14.88 -12.91 -11.01
CA VAL A 150 -14.83 -12.70 -12.47
C VAL A 150 -14.24 -11.32 -12.82
N ALA A 151 -14.66 -10.26 -12.12
CA ALA A 151 -14.11 -8.92 -12.34
C ALA A 151 -12.61 -8.85 -11.99
N MET A 152 -12.20 -9.50 -10.90
CA MET A 152 -10.81 -9.65 -10.48
C MET A 152 -9.98 -10.42 -11.51
N GLN A 153 -10.49 -11.53 -12.05
CA GLN A 153 -9.83 -12.28 -13.13
C GLN A 153 -9.60 -11.37 -14.34
N GLY A 154 -10.59 -10.55 -14.72
CA GLY A 154 -10.45 -9.60 -15.82
C GLY A 154 -9.32 -8.59 -15.63
N VAL A 155 -9.13 -8.09 -14.39
CA VAL A 155 -7.98 -7.24 -14.04
C VAL A 155 -6.68 -8.02 -14.12
N TRP A 156 -6.63 -9.22 -13.52
CA TRP A 156 -5.44 -10.07 -13.53
C TRP A 156 -4.99 -10.43 -14.96
N ASP A 157 -5.91 -10.85 -15.83
CA ASP A 157 -5.64 -11.20 -17.22
C ASP A 157 -5.09 -10.00 -18.00
N ALA A 158 -5.62 -8.80 -17.74
CA ALA A 158 -5.15 -7.61 -18.39
C ALA A 158 -3.75 -7.20 -17.91
N LEU A 159 -3.45 -7.32 -16.62
CA LEU A 159 -2.09 -7.15 -16.09
C LEU A 159 -1.13 -8.19 -16.67
N TYR A 160 -1.58 -9.43 -16.82
CA TYR A 160 -0.78 -10.50 -17.41
C TYR A 160 -0.46 -10.25 -18.90
N ARG A 161 -1.45 -9.81 -19.69
CA ARG A 161 -1.27 -9.39 -21.09
C ARG A 161 -0.39 -8.14 -21.24
N MET A 162 -0.47 -7.19 -20.29
CA MET A 162 0.48 -6.07 -20.21
C MET A 162 1.90 -6.59 -20.04
N GLY A 163 2.06 -7.57 -19.15
CA GLY A 163 3.29 -8.33 -19.00
C GLY A 163 3.80 -8.73 -20.37
N SER A 164 3.08 -9.55 -21.14
CA SER A 164 3.54 -10.03 -22.45
C SER A 164 3.63 -9.00 -23.60
N GLY A 165 3.56 -7.69 -23.31
CA GLY A 165 3.64 -6.63 -24.31
C GLY A 165 2.39 -6.48 -25.19
N ASN A 166 1.29 -7.16 -24.84
CA ASN A 166 0.08 -7.27 -25.65
C ASN A 166 -1.14 -6.57 -25.02
N ALA A 167 -0.93 -5.59 -24.16
CA ALA A 167 -2.05 -4.82 -23.63
C ALA A 167 -2.57 -3.80 -24.64
N SER A 168 -3.90 -3.75 -24.80
CA SER A 168 -4.52 -2.74 -25.62
C SER A 168 -4.47 -1.37 -24.94
N ALA A 169 -4.25 -0.33 -25.75
CA ALA A 169 -4.37 1.06 -25.31
C ALA A 169 -5.76 1.34 -24.70
N ASP A 170 -6.80 0.67 -25.22
CA ASP A 170 -8.18 0.77 -24.73
C ASP A 170 -8.32 0.31 -23.28
N TRP A 171 -7.66 -0.79 -22.88
CA TRP A 171 -7.71 -1.23 -21.49
C TRP A 171 -7.01 -0.24 -20.56
N LEU A 172 -5.85 0.28 -20.96
CA LEU A 172 -5.12 1.29 -20.20
C LEU A 172 -5.94 2.58 -20.03
N ALA A 173 -6.60 3.03 -21.11
CA ALA A 173 -7.51 4.18 -21.07
C ALA A 173 -8.71 3.92 -20.15
N GLY A 174 -9.32 2.74 -20.25
CA GLY A 174 -10.41 2.31 -19.38
C GLY A 174 -10.01 2.27 -17.91
N ALA A 175 -8.88 1.64 -17.57
CA ALA A 175 -8.35 1.59 -16.22
C ALA A 175 -8.05 2.99 -15.65
N ARG A 176 -7.41 3.87 -16.44
CA ARG A 176 -7.18 5.27 -16.05
C ARG A 176 -8.47 6.02 -15.78
N SER A 177 -9.46 5.85 -16.67
CA SER A 177 -10.78 6.47 -16.51
C SER A 177 -11.47 6.00 -15.23
N SER A 178 -11.47 4.68 -15.00
CA SER A 178 -12.01 4.04 -13.80
C SER A 178 -11.32 4.49 -12.50
N MET A 179 -10.03 4.83 -12.57
CA MET A 179 -9.22 5.22 -11.42
C MET A 179 -8.99 6.73 -11.26
N ARG A 180 -9.67 7.56 -12.05
CA ARG A 180 -9.46 9.01 -12.12
C ARG A 180 -9.42 9.69 -10.74
N ASP A 181 -10.35 9.32 -9.86
CA ASP A 181 -10.47 9.90 -8.52
C ASP A 181 -9.29 9.55 -7.63
N PHE A 182 -8.79 8.31 -7.72
CA PHE A 182 -7.60 7.89 -7.01
C PHE A 182 -6.38 8.70 -7.45
N LEU A 183 -6.20 8.89 -8.76
CA LEU A 183 -5.08 9.67 -9.32
C LEU A 183 -5.16 11.14 -8.90
N ARG A 184 -6.36 11.71 -8.92
CA ARG A 184 -6.61 13.07 -8.42
C ARG A 184 -6.27 13.18 -6.93
N ALA A 185 -6.67 12.22 -6.12
CA ALA A 185 -6.35 12.18 -4.69
C ALA A 185 -4.84 12.09 -4.43
N SER A 186 -4.11 11.29 -5.21
CA SER A 186 -2.65 11.21 -5.08
C SER A 186 -1.99 12.55 -5.37
N ALA A 187 -2.46 13.29 -6.40
CA ALA A 187 -1.95 14.63 -6.71
C ALA A 187 -2.19 15.65 -5.57
N LEU A 188 -3.34 15.59 -4.90
CA LEU A 188 -3.62 16.40 -3.71
C LEU A 188 -2.66 16.09 -2.56
N GLY A 189 -2.29 14.81 -2.40
CA GLY A 189 -1.31 14.33 -1.43
C GLY A 189 0.16 14.54 -1.85
N GLY A 190 0.44 15.38 -2.86
CA GLY A 190 1.80 15.67 -3.31
C GLY A 190 2.47 14.56 -4.12
N ARG A 191 1.74 13.52 -4.52
CA ARG A 191 2.26 12.40 -5.33
C ARG A 191 1.45 12.26 -6.61
N PRO A 192 1.81 12.93 -7.71
CA PRO A 192 1.06 12.82 -8.95
C PRO A 192 1.03 11.37 -9.45
N ALA A 193 -0.15 10.76 -9.64
CA ALA A 193 -0.49 9.55 -10.42
C ALA A 193 0.41 8.29 -10.39
N TRP A 194 1.49 8.27 -9.61
CA TRP A 194 2.54 7.25 -9.68
C TRP A 194 2.07 5.88 -9.25
N ALA A 195 0.91 5.68 -8.62
CA ALA A 195 0.48 4.34 -8.26
C ALA A 195 0.11 3.51 -9.50
N LEU A 196 -0.70 4.07 -10.42
CA LEU A 196 -1.01 3.39 -11.66
C LEU A 196 0.20 3.40 -12.59
N ASP A 197 0.90 4.53 -12.70
CA ASP A 197 2.12 4.56 -13.50
C ASP A 197 3.18 3.63 -12.93
N ARG A 198 3.30 3.43 -11.62
CA ARG A 198 4.18 2.40 -11.03
C ARG A 198 3.66 1.01 -11.22
N VAL A 199 2.35 0.74 -11.16
CA VAL A 199 1.83 -0.61 -11.44
C VAL A 199 1.99 -0.94 -12.93
N VAL A 200 1.77 0.03 -13.81
CA VAL A 200 1.97 -0.09 -15.25
C VAL A 200 3.46 -0.12 -15.58
N GLU A 201 4.30 0.70 -14.96
CA GLU A 201 5.76 0.69 -15.06
C GLU A 201 6.32 -0.61 -14.49
N VAL A 202 5.80 -1.12 -13.38
CA VAL A 202 6.12 -2.45 -12.85
C VAL A 202 5.67 -3.48 -13.90
N ALA A 203 4.46 -3.42 -14.42
CA ALA A 203 4.01 -4.37 -15.44
C ALA A 203 4.81 -4.29 -16.76
N THR A 204 5.30 -3.10 -17.14
CA THR A 204 5.96 -2.82 -18.44
C THR A 204 7.49 -2.83 -18.35
N ARG A 205 8.09 -2.20 -17.33
CA ARG A 205 9.53 -2.31 -16.98
C ARG A 205 9.88 -3.64 -16.34
N LEU A 206 9.00 -4.40 -15.69
CA LEU A 206 9.43 -5.69 -15.11
C LEU A 206 9.53 -6.84 -16.11
N GLN A 207 9.26 -6.56 -17.39
CA GLN A 207 9.79 -7.39 -18.47
C GLN A 207 11.25 -7.09 -18.83
N LEU A 208 11.88 -6.00 -18.36
CA LEU A 208 13.30 -5.67 -18.58
C LEU A 208 13.82 -4.60 -17.58
N PRO A 209 15.04 -4.70 -17.04
CA PRO A 209 15.62 -5.74 -16.22
C PRO A 209 16.10 -5.07 -14.89
N GLY A 210 17.25 -5.39 -14.29
CA GLY A 210 17.87 -4.40 -13.40
C GLY A 210 18.36 -3.20 -14.23
N ASP A 211 19.37 -2.48 -13.78
CA ASP A 211 20.15 -1.65 -14.73
C ASP A 211 20.84 -2.51 -15.83
N GLU A 212 20.71 -3.85 -15.75
CA GLU A 212 21.32 -4.89 -16.60
C GLU A 212 20.27 -5.93 -17.06
N SER A 213 20.35 -6.41 -18.31
CA SER A 213 19.44 -7.43 -18.92
C SER A 213 19.46 -8.80 -18.21
N PRO A 214 18.43 -9.67 -18.35
CA PRO A 214 18.47 -11.02 -17.78
C PRO A 214 19.69 -11.83 -18.26
N GLU A 215 20.07 -11.68 -19.53
CA GLU A 215 21.27 -12.26 -20.11
C GLU A 215 22.54 -11.73 -19.44
N ASP A 216 22.64 -10.42 -19.22
CA ASP A 216 23.81 -9.80 -18.58
C ASP A 216 23.91 -10.14 -17.09
N PHE A 217 22.77 -10.24 -16.40
CA PHE A 217 22.68 -10.73 -15.02
C PHE A 217 23.23 -12.16 -14.92
N MET A 218 22.78 -13.07 -15.80
CA MET A 218 23.24 -14.45 -15.83
C MET A 218 24.73 -14.53 -16.18
N ARG A 219 25.19 -13.78 -17.19
CA ARG A 219 26.63 -13.69 -17.53
C ARG A 219 27.46 -13.18 -16.36
N ARG A 220 26.96 -12.23 -15.56
CA ARG A 220 27.68 -11.73 -14.37
C ARG A 220 27.77 -12.78 -13.27
N LEU A 221 26.72 -13.57 -13.05
CA LEU A 221 26.76 -14.69 -12.10
C LEU A 221 27.67 -15.83 -12.56
N GLU A 222 27.74 -16.07 -13.87
CA GLU A 222 28.58 -17.10 -14.48
C GLU A 222 30.06 -16.66 -14.58
N ARG A 223 30.35 -15.36 -14.54
CA ARG A 223 31.73 -14.84 -14.53
C ARG A 223 32.41 -15.22 -13.20
N PRO A 224 33.56 -15.91 -13.23
CA PRO A 224 34.41 -16.04 -12.07
C PRO A 224 34.77 -14.65 -11.58
N SER A 225 34.47 -14.33 -10.32
CA SER A 225 34.81 -13.02 -9.76
C SER A 225 36.34 -12.90 -9.67
N ALA A 226 36.97 -12.23 -10.63
CA ALA A 226 38.37 -11.88 -10.54
C ALA A 226 38.54 -10.80 -9.45
N GLY A 227 38.88 -11.25 -8.22
CA GLY A 227 39.25 -10.37 -7.10
C GLY A 227 38.16 -10.10 -6.05
N ARG A 228 37.35 -11.08 -5.66
CA ARG A 228 36.38 -10.91 -4.56
C ARG A 228 37.02 -11.15 -3.18
N ASP A 229 36.84 -10.17 -2.30
CA ASP A 229 37.17 -10.18 -0.88
C ASP A 229 36.38 -11.31 -0.18
N THR A 230 37.10 -12.26 0.44
CA THR A 230 36.61 -13.57 0.95
C THR A 230 35.82 -13.48 2.26
N ARG A 231 35.12 -12.37 2.51
CA ARG A 231 34.33 -12.16 3.74
C ARG A 231 32.83 -12.38 3.57
N ASP A 232 32.35 -12.50 2.33
CA ASP A 232 30.94 -12.75 1.99
C ASP A 232 30.76 -14.11 1.25
N ASP A 233 31.53 -15.13 1.63
CA ASP A 233 31.48 -16.50 1.08
C ASP A 233 30.25 -17.31 1.57
N ALA A 234 29.10 -16.64 1.75
CA ALA A 234 27.85 -17.37 1.84
C ALA A 234 27.48 -17.84 0.42
N PRO A 235 27.30 -19.16 0.17
CA PRO A 235 26.78 -19.62 -1.11
C PRO A 235 25.44 -18.92 -1.37
N ALA A 236 25.29 -18.33 -2.56
CA ALA A 236 24.06 -17.67 -2.96
C ALA A 236 22.88 -18.65 -2.74
N PRO A 237 21.93 -18.35 -1.84
CA PRO A 237 20.84 -19.28 -1.56
C PRO A 237 19.84 -19.22 -2.71
N GLY A 238 19.94 -20.16 -3.66
CA GLY A 238 18.91 -20.30 -4.69
C GLY A 238 19.36 -21.11 -5.90
N ARG A 239 18.45 -21.92 -6.44
CA ARG A 239 18.59 -22.45 -7.80
C ARG A 239 18.51 -21.28 -8.77
N LEU A 240 19.44 -21.23 -9.74
CA LEU A 240 19.33 -20.32 -10.87
C LEU A 240 17.99 -20.57 -11.59
N PRO A 241 17.33 -19.53 -12.11
CA PRO A 241 16.12 -19.71 -12.90
C PRO A 241 16.42 -20.60 -14.11
N GLN A 242 15.42 -21.37 -14.54
CA GLN A 242 15.51 -22.16 -15.77
C GLN A 242 14.87 -21.38 -16.92
N ARG A 243 15.33 -21.63 -18.15
CA ARG A 243 14.68 -21.10 -19.34
C ARG A 243 13.25 -21.61 -19.43
N LEU A 244 12.36 -20.74 -19.89
CA LEU A 244 10.98 -21.07 -20.23
C LEU A 244 10.97 -22.09 -21.39
N PRO A 245 9.84 -22.81 -21.63
CA PRO A 245 9.73 -23.79 -22.71
C PRO A 245 10.01 -23.21 -24.11
N ASN A 246 9.85 -21.89 -24.29
CA ASN A 246 10.16 -21.18 -25.53
C ASN A 246 11.65 -20.82 -25.66
N GLY A 247 12.52 -21.30 -24.76
CA GLY A 247 13.95 -21.03 -24.76
C GLY A 247 14.34 -19.65 -24.22
N GLN A 248 13.40 -18.79 -23.82
CA GLN A 248 13.71 -17.48 -23.25
C GLN A 248 13.96 -17.56 -21.74
N TRP A 249 14.73 -16.62 -21.21
CA TRP A 249 14.82 -16.44 -19.76
C TRP A 249 13.50 -15.88 -19.21
N PRO A 250 13.04 -16.30 -18.02
CA PRO A 250 11.86 -15.69 -17.41
C PRO A 250 12.12 -14.21 -17.10
N PRO A 251 11.09 -13.35 -17.07
CA PRO A 251 11.26 -11.96 -16.66
C PRO A 251 11.77 -11.86 -15.22
N ARG A 252 12.44 -10.76 -14.83
CA ARG A 252 13.01 -10.64 -13.48
C ARG A 252 11.96 -10.66 -12.38
N VAL A 253 10.81 -10.07 -12.66
CA VAL A 253 9.64 -10.11 -11.79
C VAL A 253 8.46 -10.56 -12.62
N GLY A 254 7.69 -11.50 -12.08
CA GLY A 254 6.48 -12.01 -12.71
C GLY A 254 5.27 -11.80 -11.81
N LEU A 255 4.11 -11.68 -12.45
CA LEU A 255 2.84 -11.80 -11.75
C LEU A 255 2.73 -13.23 -11.20
N ARG A 256 2.44 -13.35 -9.91
CA ARG A 256 2.23 -14.65 -9.25
C ARG A 256 1.08 -15.36 -9.95
N TYR A 257 1.32 -16.61 -10.36
CA TYR A 257 0.27 -17.47 -10.85
C TYR A 257 -0.75 -17.74 -9.73
N LEU A 258 -2.02 -17.47 -10.04
CA LEU A 258 -3.13 -17.83 -9.18
C LEU A 258 -3.69 -19.16 -9.69
N SER A 259 -3.57 -20.22 -8.87
CA SER A 259 -4.12 -21.53 -9.24
C SER A 259 -5.65 -21.53 -9.30
N ALA A 260 -6.29 -20.71 -8.45
CA ALA A 260 -7.72 -20.39 -8.48
C ALA A 260 -8.00 -19.20 -7.57
N PHE A 261 -9.18 -18.59 -7.71
CA PHE A 261 -9.76 -17.67 -6.72
C PHE A 261 -10.59 -18.40 -5.65
N GLU A 262 -10.61 -19.73 -5.67
CA GLU A 262 -11.32 -20.54 -4.69
C GLU A 262 -10.78 -20.26 -3.27
N GLY A 263 -11.68 -20.01 -2.32
CA GLY A 263 -11.33 -19.62 -0.96
C GLY A 263 -10.91 -18.16 -0.78
N ALA A 264 -11.04 -17.32 -1.83
CA ALA A 264 -10.87 -15.88 -1.69
C ALA A 264 -11.93 -15.28 -0.75
N LYS A 265 -11.51 -14.32 0.06
CA LYS A 265 -12.36 -13.60 1.01
C LYS A 265 -12.71 -12.23 0.45
N LEU A 266 -13.99 -11.88 0.52
CA LEU A 266 -14.46 -10.53 0.23
C LEU A 266 -14.28 -9.67 1.47
N HIS A 267 -13.58 -8.55 1.28
CA HIS A 267 -13.45 -7.52 2.29
C HIS A 267 -14.14 -6.26 1.79
N THR A 268 -15.09 -5.76 2.58
CA THR A 268 -15.68 -4.46 2.35
C THR A 268 -14.88 -3.36 3.05
N LEU A 269 -14.79 -2.20 2.41
CA LEU A 269 -14.09 -1.01 2.86
C LEU A 269 -15.03 0.18 2.68
N ALA A 270 -14.60 1.37 3.09
CA ALA A 270 -15.39 2.59 2.86
C ALA A 270 -16.83 2.45 3.38
N GLN A 271 -16.99 1.81 4.55
CA GLN A 271 -18.28 1.47 5.14
C GLN A 271 -19.18 0.64 4.20
N GLY A 272 -18.65 -0.37 3.51
CA GLY A 272 -19.45 -1.23 2.64
C GLY A 272 -19.57 -0.78 1.19
N ARG A 273 -18.91 0.31 0.78
CA ARG A 273 -19.06 0.90 -0.57
C ARG A 273 -17.96 0.49 -1.56
N LEU A 274 -16.84 0.00 -1.02
CA LEU A 274 -15.76 -0.59 -1.80
C LEU A 274 -15.59 -2.04 -1.37
N ALA A 275 -15.17 -2.89 -2.30
CA ALA A 275 -14.79 -4.26 -2.04
C ALA A 275 -13.42 -4.58 -2.62
N ARG A 276 -12.70 -5.49 -1.96
CA ARG A 276 -11.54 -6.18 -2.51
C ARG A 276 -11.67 -7.68 -2.26
N LEU A 277 -10.92 -8.46 -3.02
CA LEU A 277 -10.71 -9.88 -2.73
C LEU A 277 -9.30 -10.11 -2.21
N THR A 278 -9.17 -10.93 -1.18
CA THR A 278 -7.88 -11.41 -0.64
C THR A 278 -7.83 -12.92 -0.66
N ASP A 279 -6.64 -13.50 -0.48
CA ASP A 279 -6.54 -14.92 -0.19
C ASP A 279 -7.10 -15.27 1.20
N ALA A 280 -7.08 -16.56 1.55
CA ALA A 280 -7.56 -17.06 2.84
C ALA A 280 -6.81 -16.46 4.03
N GLN A 281 -5.56 -15.99 3.83
CA GLN A 281 -4.70 -15.36 4.81
C GLN A 281 -4.82 -13.82 4.82
N GLY A 282 -5.73 -13.25 4.02
CA GLY A 282 -5.94 -11.80 3.96
C GLY A 282 -4.91 -11.04 3.11
N GLN A 283 -4.09 -11.75 2.34
CA GLN A 283 -3.09 -11.15 1.46
C GLN A 283 -3.70 -10.76 0.12
N SER A 284 -3.11 -9.75 -0.52
CA SER A 284 -3.47 -9.33 -1.87
C SER A 284 -3.35 -10.49 -2.86
N LEU A 285 -4.35 -10.63 -3.73
CA LEU A 285 -4.35 -11.65 -4.77
C LEU A 285 -3.42 -11.28 -5.93
N ILE A 286 -3.22 -9.98 -6.18
CA ILE A 286 -2.29 -9.51 -7.21
C ILE A 286 -0.92 -9.25 -6.55
N GLN A 287 0.01 -10.17 -6.78
CA GLN A 287 1.37 -10.12 -6.24
C GLN A 287 2.37 -10.27 -7.37
N PHE A 288 3.40 -9.43 -7.36
CA PHE A 288 4.55 -9.52 -8.25
C PHE A 288 5.73 -10.09 -7.47
N ARG A 289 6.33 -11.18 -7.96
CA ARG A 289 7.42 -11.90 -7.30
C ARG A 289 8.68 -11.89 -8.15
N SER A 290 9.83 -11.82 -7.51
CA SER A 290 11.10 -11.93 -8.24
C SER A 290 11.43 -13.37 -8.60
N HIS A 291 11.75 -13.61 -9.87
CA HIS A 291 12.25 -14.89 -10.37
C HIS A 291 13.77 -15.07 -10.19
N TYR A 292 14.46 -14.04 -9.70
CA TYR A 292 15.92 -14.00 -9.59
C TYR A 292 16.34 -13.62 -8.16
N PRO A 293 17.49 -14.11 -7.68
CA PRO A 293 18.04 -13.70 -6.39
C PRO A 293 18.61 -12.27 -6.48
N ASP A 294 18.12 -11.37 -5.62
CA ASP A 294 18.58 -9.98 -5.60
C ASP A 294 19.74 -9.79 -4.61
N GLY A 295 20.97 -9.84 -5.14
CA GLY A 295 22.19 -9.49 -4.39
C GLY A 295 22.72 -10.57 -3.44
N PRO A 296 23.79 -10.28 -2.67
CA PRO A 296 24.51 -11.26 -1.83
C PRO A 296 23.68 -11.87 -0.69
N ARG A 297 22.50 -11.30 -0.40
CA ARG A 297 21.57 -11.82 0.62
C ARG A 297 20.40 -12.62 0.03
N GLY A 298 20.54 -13.04 -1.24
CA GLY A 298 19.57 -13.70 -2.11
C GLY A 298 18.47 -14.50 -1.42
N ARG A 299 17.26 -13.93 -1.40
CA ARG A 299 16.03 -14.70 -1.20
C ARG A 299 15.30 -14.76 -2.54
N ALA A 300 15.21 -15.95 -3.11
CA ALA A 300 14.29 -16.22 -4.21
C ALA A 300 12.84 -16.00 -3.74
N ASP A 301 11.93 -15.68 -4.68
CA ASP A 301 10.48 -15.58 -4.42
C ASP A 301 10.02 -14.49 -3.45
N THR A 302 10.81 -13.45 -3.18
CA THR A 302 10.30 -12.30 -2.41
C THR A 302 9.26 -11.54 -3.22
N VAL A 303 8.07 -11.36 -2.65
CA VAL A 303 7.05 -10.44 -3.19
C VAL A 303 7.66 -9.05 -3.25
N ARG A 304 7.72 -8.48 -4.46
CA ARG A 304 8.28 -7.14 -4.74
C ARG A 304 7.21 -6.07 -4.65
N LEU A 305 6.02 -6.40 -5.12
CA LEU A 305 4.87 -5.52 -5.10
C LEU A 305 3.60 -6.34 -4.85
N ALA A 306 2.72 -5.83 -4.00
CA ALA A 306 1.38 -6.34 -3.80
C ALA A 306 0.40 -5.19 -4.05
N VAL A 307 -0.68 -5.50 -4.76
CA VAL A 307 -1.68 -4.52 -5.16
C VAL A 307 -3.06 -5.12 -4.89
N ASP A 308 -3.95 -4.33 -4.32
CA ASP A 308 -5.36 -4.66 -4.21
C ASP A 308 -6.19 -3.84 -5.19
N PRO A 309 -6.84 -4.50 -6.15
CA PRO A 309 -7.95 -3.89 -6.88
C PRO A 309 -9.11 -3.63 -5.92
N LEU A 310 -9.48 -2.37 -5.82
CA LEU A 310 -10.69 -1.93 -5.13
C LEU A 310 -11.78 -1.79 -6.18
N PHE A 311 -12.89 -2.46 -5.94
CA PHE A 311 -14.08 -2.43 -6.79
C PHE A 311 -15.22 -1.70 -6.08
N ARG A 312 -16.08 -1.09 -6.88
CA ARG A 312 -17.37 -0.55 -6.43
C ARG A 312 -18.50 -1.13 -7.27
N LEU A 313 -19.72 -1.03 -6.77
CA LEU A 313 -20.90 -1.27 -7.60
C LEU A 313 -21.31 0.05 -8.25
N ASN A 314 -21.61 0.00 -9.55
CA ASN A 314 -22.24 1.12 -10.24
C ASN A 314 -23.76 1.14 -10.01
N ALA A 315 -24.47 2.15 -10.54
CA ALA A 315 -25.92 2.28 -10.41
C ALA A 315 -26.71 1.07 -10.98
N ARG A 316 -26.09 0.28 -11.87
CA ARG A 316 -26.65 -0.94 -12.46
C ARG A 316 -26.27 -2.20 -11.68
N GLN A 317 -25.70 -2.08 -10.48
CA GLN A 317 -25.27 -3.19 -9.64
C GLN A 317 -24.17 -4.07 -10.26
N GLN A 318 -23.38 -3.50 -11.18
CA GLN A 318 -22.24 -4.16 -11.81
C GLN A 318 -20.93 -3.71 -11.16
N TRP A 319 -19.97 -4.63 -11.09
CA TRP A 319 -18.63 -4.33 -10.58
C TRP A 319 -17.87 -3.41 -11.54
N GLU A 320 -17.31 -2.35 -10.97
CA GLU A 320 -16.43 -1.41 -11.66
C GLU A 320 -15.14 -1.28 -10.85
N LEU A 321 -14.00 -1.31 -11.53
CA LEU A 321 -12.72 -1.01 -10.90
C LEU A 321 -12.76 0.44 -10.42
N ALA A 322 -12.47 0.68 -9.15
CA ALA A 322 -12.41 2.01 -8.57
C ALA A 322 -10.96 2.48 -8.37
N ALA A 323 -10.08 1.58 -7.96
CA ALA A 323 -8.66 1.88 -7.77
C ALA A 323 -7.81 0.59 -7.82
N LEU A 324 -6.53 0.74 -8.12
CA LEU A 324 -5.49 -0.25 -7.81
C LEU A 324 -4.65 0.33 -6.66
N TYR A 325 -4.81 -0.23 -5.46
CA TYR A 325 -4.15 0.26 -4.27
C TYR A 325 -2.88 -0.54 -3.98
N PRO A 326 -1.67 0.07 -3.97
CA PRO A 326 -0.43 -0.64 -3.68
C PRO A 326 -0.31 -0.94 -2.18
N THR A 327 -0.60 -2.17 -1.77
CA THR A 327 -0.58 -2.59 -0.36
C THR A 327 0.79 -2.95 0.16
N SER A 328 1.74 -3.31 -0.71
CA SER A 328 3.12 -3.60 -0.29
C SER A 328 3.87 -2.38 0.26
N LEU A 329 3.47 -1.15 -0.10
CA LEU A 329 4.05 0.06 0.51
C LEU A 329 3.80 0.14 2.02
N ALA A 330 2.80 -0.58 2.52
CA ALA A 330 2.48 -0.61 3.95
C ALA A 330 3.15 -1.78 4.70
N SER A 331 3.74 -2.74 3.97
CA SER A 331 4.40 -3.93 4.54
C SER A 331 5.90 -4.02 4.24
N ILE A 332 6.47 -3.08 3.48
CA ILE A 332 7.93 -2.91 3.46
C ILE A 332 8.31 -2.35 4.83
N VAL A 333 8.94 -3.19 5.66
CA VAL A 333 9.78 -2.72 6.77
C VAL A 333 10.88 -1.89 6.14
N MET A 334 10.68 -0.58 6.10
CA MET A 334 11.64 0.35 5.54
C MET A 334 12.68 0.60 6.63
N THR A 335 13.90 0.16 6.40
CA THR A 335 15.03 0.38 7.31
C THR A 335 15.26 1.88 7.46
N ASP A 336 14.93 2.41 8.64
CA ASP A 336 15.32 3.63 9.38
C ASP A 336 15.49 5.01 8.70
N ASP A 337 15.72 5.12 7.39
CA ASP A 337 15.98 6.42 6.73
C ASP A 337 14.81 6.92 5.88
N TRP A 338 13.71 6.16 5.82
CA TRP A 338 12.60 6.40 4.91
C TRP A 338 11.82 7.71 5.15
N PRO A 339 11.60 8.23 6.36
CA PRO A 339 10.87 9.49 6.52
C PRO A 339 11.56 10.66 5.81
N HIS A 340 12.91 10.67 5.83
CA HIS A 340 13.70 11.68 5.11
C HIS A 340 13.67 11.39 3.61
N GLN A 341 13.87 10.15 3.17
CA GLN A 341 13.79 9.82 1.74
C GLN A 341 12.39 10.02 1.14
N MET A 342 11.31 9.83 1.90
CA MET A 342 9.96 10.01 1.39
C MET A 342 9.55 11.49 1.27
N LEU A 343 10.16 12.36 2.09
CA LEU A 343 10.04 13.81 2.00
C LEU A 343 11.03 14.40 0.97
N ASP A 344 12.21 13.78 0.80
CA ASP A 344 13.23 14.13 -0.18
C ASP A 344 12.91 13.60 -1.60
N MET A 345 12.06 12.57 -1.73
CA MET A 345 11.53 12.04 -3.00
C MET A 345 10.23 12.72 -3.45
N LEU A 346 9.75 13.72 -2.71
CA LEU A 346 8.78 14.66 -3.27
C LEU A 346 9.56 15.49 -4.29
N PRO A 347 9.17 15.46 -5.58
CA PRO A 347 9.99 16.04 -6.63
C PRO A 347 10.23 17.52 -6.33
N TYR A 348 11.48 17.95 -6.51
CA TYR A 348 11.79 19.37 -6.71
C TYR A 348 10.92 19.95 -7.83
#